data_AF-A0A946YZT8-F1
#
_entry.id   AF-A0A946YZT8-F1
#
_cell.length_a   1.000
_cell.length_b   1.000
_cell.length_c   1.000
_cell.angle_alpha   90.00
_cell.angle_beta   90.00
_cell.angle_gamma   90.00
#
_symmetry.space_group_name_H-M   'P 1'
#
loop_
_entity.id
_entity.type
_entity.pdbx_description
1 polymer ?
#
loop_
_entity_poly.entity_id
_entity_poly.type
_entity_poly.pdbx_seq_one_letter_code
_entity_poly.pdbx_strand_id
1 'polypeptide(L)'
;MRAHVSRAHIFAVVLATTAALVLVPSPALATEYSCDLAGLEQAINDTGGPHTFDCAGPSTIQTTGNYLVINQVVELDGEGLLTIEIQPDPFSRLFLVGGPAAELILHNLAITGGYVGNDAGGAIIVGGSAQAHLHNVDIHDNSAGEGGAVAVQGGAFLRVFESSLHDNTAGDGGAVALSEGSEALIQASTVSSNVAMGNPVTDRRGNGGGIWAVENSTTRLEGSVVNANSAAWHGGGIFVHSSDLSMFDTAISDNTANKSGGGLYGGNVSTVDVTASDISSNGSRNGGGIYTWDSQLVVDVSSITDNHALIWDGGGVQMTAELGVASATITETY
;
A
#
# COMPACT_ATOMS: atom_id res chain seq x y z
N MET A 1 18.08 -74.47 33.52
CA MET A 1 18.65 -73.38 32.70
C MET A 1 17.65 -73.13 31.57
N ARG A 2 16.65 -72.25 31.76
CA ARG A 2 16.65 -70.81 31.37
C ARG A 2 17.09 -70.58 29.91
N ALA A 3 16.12 -70.26 29.05
CA ALA A 3 16.24 -69.16 28.08
C ALA A 3 14.82 -68.70 27.69
N HIS A 4 14.49 -67.47 28.13
CA HIS A 4 13.32 -66.68 27.77
C HIS A 4 13.46 -66.15 26.33
N VAL A 5 12.37 -66.16 25.57
CA VAL A 5 12.10 -65.09 24.59
C VAL A 5 10.63 -64.69 24.73
N SER A 6 10.42 -63.49 25.30
CA SER A 6 9.13 -62.84 25.47
C SER A 6 8.78 -62.05 24.21
N ARG A 7 7.66 -62.36 23.56
CA ARG A 7 7.06 -61.55 22.50
C ARG A 7 6.35 -60.35 23.11
N ALA A 8 6.94 -59.17 22.99
CA ALA A 8 6.33 -57.90 23.35
C ALA A 8 5.11 -57.63 22.45
N HIS A 9 3.94 -57.42 23.07
CA HIS A 9 2.77 -56.87 22.41
C HIS A 9 2.95 -55.35 22.31
N ILE A 10 3.00 -54.83 21.09
CA ILE A 10 2.96 -53.38 20.83
C ILE A 10 1.51 -52.93 21.03
N PHE A 11 1.23 -52.23 22.12
CA PHE A 11 0.01 -51.46 22.29
C PHE A 11 0.14 -50.18 21.46
N ALA A 12 -0.61 -50.09 20.35
CA ALA A 12 -0.81 -48.83 19.64
C ALA A 12 -1.75 -47.95 20.48
N VAL A 13 -1.19 -46.95 21.15
CA VAL A 13 -1.95 -45.86 21.76
C VAL A 13 -2.42 -44.97 20.62
N VAL A 14 -3.70 -45.06 20.26
CA VAL A 14 -4.35 -44.06 19.42
C VAL A 14 -4.56 -42.82 20.29
N LEU A 15 -3.68 -41.83 20.17
CA LEU A 15 -3.98 -40.49 20.65
C LEU A 15 -5.10 -39.93 19.77
N ALA A 16 -6.32 -39.95 20.30
CA ALA A 16 -7.40 -39.13 19.77
C ALA A 16 -7.05 -37.67 20.09
N THR A 17 -6.45 -36.97 19.13
CA THR A 17 -6.38 -35.51 19.16
C THR A 17 -7.81 -35.00 19.01
N THR A 18 -8.34 -34.39 20.06
CA THR A 18 -9.54 -33.58 19.97
C THR A 18 -9.22 -32.40 19.05
N ALA A 19 -9.60 -32.51 17.79
CA ALA A 19 -9.72 -31.33 16.93
C ALA A 19 -10.77 -30.45 17.58
N ALA A 20 -10.33 -29.41 18.29
CA ALA A 20 -11.21 -28.31 18.62
C ALA A 20 -11.67 -27.76 17.27
N LEU A 21 -12.94 -28.00 16.95
CA LEU A 21 -13.63 -27.31 15.88
C LEU A 21 -13.52 -25.82 16.23
N VAL A 22 -12.56 -25.12 15.62
CA VAL A 22 -12.56 -23.66 15.63
C VAL A 22 -13.87 -23.31 14.93
N LEU A 23 -14.87 -22.93 15.72
CA LEU A 23 -16.02 -22.23 15.19
C LEU A 23 -15.42 -21.02 14.49
N VAL A 24 -15.37 -21.06 13.16
CA VAL A 24 -15.33 -19.84 12.37
C VAL A 24 -16.53 -19.06 12.88
N PRO A 25 -16.35 -17.88 13.51
CA PRO A 25 -17.49 -17.11 13.96
C PRO A 25 -18.41 -16.94 12.74
N SER A 26 -19.70 -17.28 12.92
CA SER A 26 -20.72 -16.93 11.92
C SER A 26 -20.50 -15.46 11.58
N PRO A 27 -20.51 -15.06 10.29
CA PRO A 27 -20.42 -13.64 9.96
C PRO A 27 -21.46 -12.93 10.81
N ALA A 28 -21.03 -11.90 11.54
CA ALA A 28 -21.95 -11.05 12.27
C ALA A 28 -23.00 -10.57 11.25
N LEU A 29 -24.28 -10.61 11.63
CA LEU A 29 -25.33 -10.09 10.76
C LEU A 29 -25.00 -8.63 10.46
N ALA A 30 -24.83 -8.30 9.18
CA ALA A 30 -24.55 -6.93 8.76
C ALA A 30 -25.67 -6.00 9.24
N THR A 31 -25.30 -4.80 9.69
CA THR A 31 -26.27 -3.75 10.01
C THR A 31 -26.40 -2.82 8.82
N GLU A 32 -27.62 -2.67 8.31
CA GLU A 32 -27.90 -1.89 7.09
C GLU A 32 -28.32 -0.46 7.45
N TYR A 33 -27.73 0.51 6.76
CA TYR A 33 -27.97 1.95 6.93
C TYR A 33 -28.56 2.57 5.66
N SER A 34 -29.10 3.79 5.77
CA SER A 34 -29.49 4.58 4.61
C SER A 34 -28.27 4.90 3.75
N CYS A 35 -28.42 4.81 2.41
CA CYS A 35 -27.36 5.17 1.46
C CYS A 35 -27.27 6.70 1.28
N ASP A 36 -26.97 7.41 2.37
CA ASP A 36 -26.77 8.86 2.45
C ASP A 36 -25.73 9.21 3.53
N LEU A 37 -25.35 10.49 3.61
CA LEU A 37 -24.34 10.96 4.56
C LEU A 37 -24.73 10.65 6.02
N ALA A 38 -26.02 10.77 6.36
CA ALA A 38 -26.50 10.49 7.71
C ALA A 38 -26.34 9.00 8.07
N GLY A 39 -26.60 8.10 7.12
CA GLY A 39 -26.36 6.67 7.30
C GLY A 39 -24.88 6.34 7.48
N LEU A 40 -23.99 6.97 6.69
CA LEU A 40 -22.55 6.81 6.84
C LEU A 40 -22.04 7.29 8.21
N GLU A 41 -22.47 8.47 8.65
CA GLU A 41 -22.13 9.00 9.97
C GLU A 41 -22.65 8.09 11.09
N GLN A 42 -23.86 7.54 10.94
CA GLN A 42 -24.43 6.63 11.92
C GLN A 42 -23.68 5.29 11.97
N ALA A 43 -23.32 4.70 10.83
CA ALA A 43 -22.52 3.47 10.77
C ALA A 43 -21.19 3.62 11.51
N ILE A 44 -20.51 4.76 11.34
CA ILE A 44 -19.26 5.05 12.04
C ILE A 44 -19.46 5.18 13.56
N ASN A 45 -20.57 5.79 13.98
CA ASN A 45 -20.90 5.99 15.40
C ASN A 45 -21.30 4.68 16.11
N ASP A 46 -21.89 3.72 15.39
CA ASP A 46 -22.35 2.46 15.98
C ASP A 46 -21.19 1.48 16.27
N THR A 47 -20.02 1.71 15.67
CA THR A 47 -18.78 0.93 15.86
C THR A 47 -18.91 -0.54 15.40
N GLY A 48 -17.78 -1.25 15.25
CA GLY A 48 -17.75 -2.62 14.74
C GLY A 48 -18.21 -2.71 13.28
N GLY A 49 -18.86 -3.82 12.94
CA GLY A 49 -19.46 -4.08 11.63
C GLY A 49 -19.60 -5.59 11.37
N PRO A 50 -19.90 -6.01 10.13
CA PRO A 50 -19.98 -5.17 8.94
C PRO A 50 -21.21 -4.26 8.91
N HIS A 51 -21.02 -3.03 8.41
CA HIS A 51 -22.08 -2.05 8.14
C HIS A 51 -22.30 -1.90 6.64
N THR A 52 -23.52 -2.12 6.15
CA THR A 52 -23.91 -2.02 4.73
C THR A 52 -24.85 -0.85 4.48
N PHE A 53 -25.11 -0.53 3.20
CA PHE A 53 -25.92 0.60 2.81
C PHE A 53 -27.02 0.18 1.83
N ASP A 54 -28.29 0.51 2.14
CA ASP A 54 -29.45 0.29 1.26
C ASP A 54 -29.41 1.26 0.07
N CYS A 55 -28.52 0.97 -0.87
CA CYS A 55 -28.38 1.70 -2.12
C CYS A 55 -29.26 1.03 -3.18
N ALA A 56 -30.21 1.77 -3.75
CA ALA A 56 -31.09 1.26 -4.82
C ALA A 56 -30.37 0.98 -6.18
N GLY A 57 -29.04 0.95 -6.18
CA GLY A 57 -28.12 0.87 -7.32
C GLY A 57 -26.80 1.59 -7.02
N PRO A 58 -25.90 1.74 -8.02
CA PRO A 58 -24.68 2.52 -7.87
C PRO A 58 -25.00 3.94 -7.38
N SER A 59 -24.44 4.30 -6.23
CA SER A 59 -24.81 5.50 -5.47
C SER A 59 -23.57 6.21 -4.95
N THR A 60 -23.63 7.54 -4.94
CA THR A 60 -22.54 8.37 -4.42
C THR A 60 -22.99 9.09 -3.15
N ILE A 61 -22.33 8.82 -2.03
CA ILE A 61 -22.49 9.61 -0.81
C ILE A 61 -21.50 10.77 -0.88
N GLN A 62 -22.04 11.98 -0.92
CA GLN A 62 -21.26 13.21 -0.92
C GLN A 62 -20.96 13.63 0.51
N THR A 63 -19.68 13.78 0.84
CA THR A 63 -19.25 14.34 2.13
C THR A 63 -18.90 15.81 1.98
N THR A 64 -19.25 16.63 2.97
CA THR A 64 -18.97 18.07 2.97
C THR A 64 -18.35 18.49 4.29
N GLY A 65 -17.08 18.89 4.27
CA GLY A 65 -16.35 19.35 5.46
C GLY A 65 -16.08 18.25 6.49
N ASN A 66 -15.17 18.55 7.43
CA ASN A 66 -14.64 17.73 8.55
C ASN A 66 -14.40 16.23 8.27
N TYR A 67 -13.18 15.77 8.54
CA TYR A 67 -12.87 14.34 8.47
C TYR A 67 -13.72 13.50 9.43
N LEU A 68 -14.11 12.32 8.98
CA LEU A 68 -14.73 11.28 9.79
C LEU A 68 -13.65 10.64 10.66
N VAL A 69 -13.76 10.84 11.97
CA VAL A 69 -12.78 10.34 12.94
C VAL A 69 -13.07 8.89 13.29
N ILE A 70 -12.09 8.02 13.06
CA ILE A 70 -12.11 6.62 13.44
C ILE A 70 -11.16 6.44 14.62
N ASN A 71 -11.71 6.29 15.82
CA ASN A 71 -10.97 6.08 17.07
C ASN A 71 -11.29 4.73 17.74
N GLN A 72 -12.00 3.88 16.99
CA GLN A 72 -12.54 2.57 17.35
C GLN A 72 -12.50 1.66 16.12
N VAL A 73 -12.94 0.41 16.27
CA VAL A 73 -13.14 -0.49 15.12
C VAL A 73 -14.38 -0.02 14.34
N VAL A 74 -14.24 0.13 13.02
CA VAL A 74 -15.34 0.40 12.09
C VAL A 74 -15.12 -0.42 10.82
N GLU A 75 -16.11 -1.22 10.44
CA GLU A 75 -16.11 -2.03 9.22
C GLU A 75 -17.27 -1.60 8.32
N LEU A 76 -16.96 -1.06 7.14
CA LEU A 76 -17.92 -0.59 6.15
C LEU A 76 -17.85 -1.49 4.90
N ASP A 77 -18.99 -1.91 4.40
CA ASP A 77 -19.11 -2.65 3.14
C ASP A 77 -20.07 -1.92 2.19
N GLY A 78 -19.54 -1.45 1.06
CA GLY A 78 -20.31 -0.79 0.03
C GLY A 78 -21.02 -1.72 -0.95
N GLU A 79 -20.85 -3.04 -0.80
CA GLU A 79 -21.42 -4.10 -1.65
C GLU A 79 -21.15 -3.93 -3.16
N GLY A 80 -20.12 -3.16 -3.52
CA GLY A 80 -19.75 -2.82 -4.90
C GLY A 80 -20.63 -1.73 -5.53
N LEU A 81 -21.50 -1.08 -4.74
CA LEU A 81 -22.45 -0.07 -5.21
C LEU A 81 -22.12 1.33 -4.69
N LEU A 82 -21.32 1.44 -3.65
CA LEU A 82 -21.07 2.71 -2.97
C LEU A 82 -19.78 3.39 -3.45
N THR A 83 -19.91 4.65 -3.87
CA THR A 83 -18.82 5.59 -3.97
C THR A 83 -18.97 6.65 -2.88
N ILE A 84 -17.92 6.94 -2.15
CA ILE A 84 -17.87 8.08 -1.23
C ILE A 84 -17.04 9.17 -1.93
N GLU A 85 -17.72 10.23 -2.34
CA GLU A 85 -17.09 11.38 -2.99
C GLU A 85 -16.98 12.53 -2.00
N ILE A 86 -15.79 13.09 -1.90
CA ILE A 86 -15.47 14.22 -1.05
C ILE A 86 -15.66 15.47 -1.92
N GLN A 87 -16.68 16.28 -1.62
CA GLN A 87 -16.94 17.48 -2.42
C GLN A 87 -15.77 18.48 -2.27
N PRO A 88 -15.42 19.21 -3.35
CA PRO A 88 -14.34 20.19 -3.34
C PRO A 88 -14.69 21.42 -2.47
N ASP A 89 -14.44 21.30 -1.17
CA ASP A 89 -14.23 22.39 -0.20
C ASP A 89 -12.71 22.57 -0.03
N PRO A 90 -12.14 23.71 0.40
CA PRO A 90 -10.71 23.96 0.24
C PRO A 90 -9.82 22.99 1.03
N PHE A 91 -10.36 22.24 1.98
CA PHE A 91 -9.70 21.13 2.68
C PHE A 91 -10.72 20.08 3.14
N SER A 92 -10.75 18.91 2.51
CA SER A 92 -11.57 17.77 2.96
C SER A 92 -10.79 16.46 2.81
N ARG A 93 -10.71 15.72 3.92
CA ARG A 93 -10.25 14.32 4.03
C ARG A 93 -11.44 13.49 4.43
N LEU A 94 -11.57 12.25 3.93
CA LEU A 94 -12.67 11.40 4.38
C LEU A 94 -12.41 10.81 5.75
N PHE A 95 -11.32 10.07 5.93
CA PHE A 95 -11.06 9.33 7.17
C PHE A 95 -9.80 9.82 7.89
N LEU A 96 -9.94 10.12 9.17
CA LEU A 96 -8.83 10.25 10.12
C LEU A 96 -8.88 9.07 11.08
N VAL A 97 -7.97 8.12 10.89
CA VAL A 97 -7.88 6.90 11.70
C VAL A 97 -6.77 7.09 12.73
N GLY A 98 -7.15 7.16 14.00
CA GLY A 98 -6.20 7.48 15.06
C GLY A 98 -6.69 7.10 16.45
N GLY A 99 -5.81 6.48 17.23
CA GLY A 99 -6.08 6.01 18.58
C GLY A 99 -5.54 4.60 18.80
N PRO A 100 -5.37 4.17 20.07
CA PRO A 100 -4.71 2.90 20.39
C PRO A 100 -5.48 1.65 19.95
N ALA A 101 -6.77 1.78 19.63
CA ALA A 101 -7.64 0.70 19.18
C ALA A 101 -8.42 1.07 17.90
N ALA A 102 -7.94 2.08 17.17
CA ALA A 102 -8.58 2.53 15.94
C ALA A 102 -8.27 1.55 14.81
N GLU A 103 -9.32 1.01 14.19
CA GLU A 103 -9.21 0.09 13.07
C GLU A 103 -10.30 0.42 12.07
N LEU A 104 -9.90 0.80 10.85
CA LEU A 104 -10.80 1.04 9.75
C LEU A 104 -10.74 -0.14 8.79
N ILE A 105 -11.86 -0.79 8.54
CA ILE A 105 -11.98 -1.89 7.57
C ILE A 105 -12.96 -1.44 6.49
N LEU A 106 -12.52 -1.44 5.23
CA LEU A 106 -13.33 -1.04 4.09
C LEU A 106 -13.43 -2.18 3.09
N HIS A 107 -14.66 -2.46 2.66
CA HIS A 107 -15.01 -3.50 1.70
C HIS A 107 -15.79 -2.92 0.52
N ASN A 108 -15.45 -3.34 -0.70
CA ASN A 108 -16.29 -3.22 -1.89
C ASN A 108 -16.86 -1.81 -2.14
N LEU A 109 -16.02 -0.78 -2.05
CA LEU A 109 -16.45 0.61 -2.23
C LEU A 109 -15.37 1.45 -2.92
N ALA A 110 -15.77 2.61 -3.42
CA ALA A 110 -14.85 3.60 -3.98
C ALA A 110 -14.73 4.85 -3.11
N ILE A 111 -13.56 5.50 -3.08
CA ILE A 111 -13.32 6.79 -2.43
C ILE A 111 -12.63 7.74 -3.40
N THR A 112 -13.20 8.94 -3.57
CA THR A 112 -12.70 9.92 -4.52
C THR A 112 -12.89 11.38 -4.09
N GLY A 113 -12.16 12.30 -4.73
CA GLY A 113 -12.30 13.75 -4.58
C GLY A 113 -11.62 14.35 -3.34
N GLY A 114 -10.88 13.56 -2.56
CA GLY A 114 -10.20 14.03 -1.36
C GLY A 114 -9.17 15.09 -1.67
N TYR A 115 -9.16 16.19 -0.94
CA TYR A 115 -8.21 17.28 -1.15
C TYR A 115 -7.82 17.94 0.17
N VAL A 116 -6.58 17.75 0.61
CA VAL A 116 -6.09 18.30 1.89
C VAL A 116 -4.97 19.33 1.72
N GLY A 117 -4.76 19.83 0.50
CA GLY A 117 -3.71 20.79 0.19
C GLY A 117 -2.32 20.25 0.52
N ASN A 118 -1.67 20.79 1.55
CA ASN A 118 -0.30 20.43 1.95
C ASN A 118 -0.21 19.42 3.10
N ASP A 119 -1.35 19.00 3.64
CA ASP A 119 -1.44 18.00 4.71
C ASP A 119 -1.34 16.58 4.14
N ALA A 120 -1.22 15.57 4.99
CA ALA A 120 -1.05 14.17 4.56
C ALA A 120 -2.38 13.42 4.41
N GLY A 121 -2.47 12.47 3.48
CA GLY A 121 -3.63 11.58 3.30
C GLY A 121 -4.82 12.29 2.68
N GLY A 122 -4.96 12.23 1.35
CA GLY A 122 -6.06 12.91 0.64
C GLY A 122 -7.42 12.25 0.93
N ALA A 123 -7.49 10.92 0.84
CA ALA A 123 -8.67 10.17 1.26
C ALA A 123 -8.58 9.75 2.73
N ILE A 124 -7.45 9.15 3.12
CA ILE A 124 -7.28 8.50 4.42
C ILE A 124 -5.94 8.93 5.04
N ILE A 125 -5.96 9.27 6.33
CA ILE A 125 -4.75 9.29 7.16
C ILE A 125 -4.87 8.29 8.30
N VAL A 126 -3.82 7.50 8.52
CA VAL A 126 -3.72 6.50 9.59
C VAL A 126 -2.53 6.86 10.47
N GLY A 127 -2.78 7.13 11.74
CA GLY A 127 -1.76 7.66 12.65
C GLY A 127 -1.62 6.91 13.98
N GLY A 128 -0.44 6.95 14.56
CA GLY A 128 -0.13 6.29 15.84
C GLY A 128 -0.17 4.76 15.69
N SER A 129 -0.74 4.03 16.64
CA SER A 129 -0.86 2.57 16.53
C SER A 129 -2.15 2.10 15.84
N ALA A 130 -2.76 2.95 15.02
CA ALA A 130 -4.00 2.66 14.31
C ALA A 130 -3.76 1.74 13.10
N GLN A 131 -4.84 1.13 12.61
CA GLN A 131 -4.80 0.23 11.46
C GLN A 131 -5.87 0.59 10.43
N ALA A 132 -5.55 0.40 9.15
CA ALA A 132 -6.54 0.42 8.08
C ALA A 132 -6.39 -0.82 7.20
N HIS A 133 -7.49 -1.49 6.89
CA HIS A 133 -7.56 -2.65 6.00
C HIS A 133 -8.52 -2.33 4.85
N LEU A 134 -7.97 -2.27 3.64
CA LEU A 134 -8.69 -1.98 2.41
C LEU A 134 -8.81 -3.25 1.60
N HIS A 135 -10.04 -3.72 1.37
CA HIS A 135 -10.34 -5.01 0.74
C HIS A 135 -11.31 -4.80 -0.42
N ASN A 136 -10.84 -4.98 -1.65
CA ASN A 136 -11.62 -4.67 -2.85
C ASN A 136 -12.14 -3.22 -2.85
N VAL A 137 -11.24 -2.28 -2.59
CA VAL A 137 -11.53 -0.84 -2.54
C VAL A 137 -10.86 -0.15 -3.72
N ASP A 138 -11.54 0.86 -4.26
CA ASP A 138 -11.02 1.72 -5.32
C ASP A 138 -10.79 3.14 -4.78
N ILE A 139 -9.55 3.62 -4.73
CA ILE A 139 -9.21 4.96 -4.22
C ILE A 139 -8.57 5.78 -5.33
N HIS A 140 -9.29 6.80 -5.80
CA HIS A 140 -8.88 7.55 -6.98
C HIS A 140 -9.22 9.03 -6.99
N ASP A 141 -8.48 9.81 -7.78
CA ASP A 141 -8.63 11.27 -7.89
C ASP A 141 -8.56 12.02 -6.55
N ASN A 142 -7.70 11.55 -5.63
CA ASN A 142 -7.44 12.21 -4.35
C ASN A 142 -6.10 12.96 -4.39
N SER A 143 -6.00 14.03 -3.61
CA SER A 143 -4.86 14.94 -3.62
C SER A 143 -4.42 15.41 -2.22
N ALA A 144 -3.12 15.36 -1.97
CA ALA A 144 -2.53 15.73 -0.68
C ALA A 144 -1.12 16.35 -0.80
N GLY A 145 -0.55 16.78 0.32
CA GLY A 145 0.88 17.08 0.42
C GLY A 145 1.70 15.80 0.41
N GLU A 146 1.23 14.77 1.11
CA GLU A 146 1.83 13.44 1.20
C GLU A 146 0.74 12.38 1.11
N GLY A 147 0.91 11.34 0.29
CA GLY A 147 -0.06 10.23 0.24
C GLY A 147 -1.40 10.69 -0.35
N GLY A 148 -1.47 10.86 -1.67
CA GLY A 148 -2.68 11.38 -2.33
C GLY A 148 -3.90 10.53 -1.99
N ALA A 149 -3.77 9.21 -1.99
CA ALA A 149 -4.78 8.30 -1.46
C ALA A 149 -4.67 8.18 0.07
N VAL A 150 -3.56 7.62 0.56
CA VAL A 150 -3.39 7.23 1.96
C VAL A 150 -2.05 7.70 2.50
N ALA A 151 -2.06 8.30 3.69
CA ALA A 151 -0.85 8.52 4.48
C ALA A 151 -0.89 7.68 5.76
N VAL A 152 0.24 7.04 6.10
CA VAL A 152 0.40 6.19 7.28
C VAL A 152 1.59 6.70 8.08
N GLN A 153 1.39 6.94 9.38
CA GLN A 153 2.36 7.64 10.23
C GLN A 153 2.38 7.05 11.65
N GLY A 154 3.52 7.17 12.32
CA GLY A 154 3.64 6.95 13.77
C GLY A 154 3.51 5.48 14.21
N GLY A 155 4.05 4.54 13.45
CA GLY A 155 3.94 3.10 13.71
C GLY A 155 2.61 2.48 13.29
N ALA A 156 1.79 3.20 12.52
CA ALA A 156 0.51 2.72 12.02
C ALA A 156 0.70 1.65 10.93
N PHE A 157 -0.35 0.87 10.71
CA PHE A 157 -0.35 -0.21 9.73
C PHE A 157 -1.44 -0.03 8.69
N LEU A 158 -1.06 -0.19 7.41
CA LEU A 158 -1.97 -0.22 6.27
C LEU A 158 -1.90 -1.59 5.59
N ARG A 159 -3.05 -2.23 5.43
CA ARG A 159 -3.22 -3.37 4.54
C ARG A 159 -4.07 -2.97 3.34
N VAL A 160 -3.57 -3.29 2.16
CA VAL A 160 -4.28 -3.12 0.89
C VAL A 160 -4.36 -4.49 0.22
N PHE A 161 -5.58 -4.98 0.00
CA PHE A 161 -5.84 -6.31 -0.56
C PHE A 161 -6.87 -6.25 -1.67
N GLU A 162 -6.57 -6.85 -2.83
CA GLU A 162 -7.46 -6.87 -4.00
C GLU A 162 -8.00 -5.48 -4.39
N SER A 163 -7.23 -4.43 -4.15
CA SER A 163 -7.67 -3.04 -4.26
C SER A 163 -6.93 -2.28 -5.36
N SER A 164 -7.48 -1.14 -5.75
CA SER A 164 -6.93 -0.26 -6.78
C SER A 164 -6.72 1.14 -6.21
N LEU A 165 -5.49 1.66 -6.30
CA LEU A 165 -5.12 3.01 -5.87
C LEU A 165 -4.58 3.74 -7.10
N HIS A 166 -5.41 4.60 -7.71
CA HIS A 166 -5.05 5.18 -9.00
C HIS A 166 -5.42 6.65 -9.19
N ASP A 167 -4.74 7.32 -10.11
CA ASP A 167 -5.00 8.74 -10.44
C ASP A 167 -4.95 9.69 -9.22
N ASN A 168 -4.22 9.31 -8.17
CA ASN A 168 -4.01 10.14 -7.00
C ASN A 168 -2.76 11.01 -7.17
N THR A 169 -2.76 12.17 -6.52
CA THR A 169 -1.73 13.19 -6.69
C THR A 169 -1.20 13.66 -5.35
N ALA A 170 0.11 13.81 -5.20
CA ALA A 170 0.68 14.37 -3.99
C ALA A 170 1.95 15.21 -4.21
N GLY A 171 2.37 15.93 -3.18
CA GLY A 171 3.72 16.49 -3.12
C GLY A 171 4.79 15.39 -3.09
N ASP A 172 4.62 14.37 -2.26
CA ASP A 172 5.40 13.12 -2.25
C ASP A 172 4.44 11.93 -2.00
N GLY A 173 4.69 10.75 -2.59
CA GLY A 173 3.80 9.60 -2.43
C GLY A 173 2.45 9.80 -3.12
N GLY A 174 2.41 9.74 -4.46
CA GLY A 174 1.20 10.08 -5.21
C GLY A 174 -0.03 9.27 -4.78
N ALA A 175 0.13 7.98 -4.45
CA ALA A 175 -0.90 7.19 -3.77
C ALA A 175 -0.62 7.07 -2.26
N VAL A 176 0.48 6.43 -1.88
CA VAL A 176 0.76 6.04 -0.50
C VAL A 176 2.00 6.75 0.03
N ALA A 177 1.88 7.34 1.22
CA ALA A 177 2.99 7.88 1.99
C ALA A 177 3.14 7.14 3.32
N LEU A 178 4.38 6.73 3.65
CA LEU A 178 4.77 6.07 4.90
C LEU A 178 5.86 6.87 5.59
N SER A 179 5.64 7.23 6.86
CA SER A 179 6.65 7.87 7.71
C SER A 179 6.63 7.34 9.14
N GLU A 180 7.62 7.75 9.93
CA GLU A 180 7.70 7.51 11.37
C GLU A 180 7.48 6.04 11.79
N GLY A 181 8.19 5.10 11.15
CA GLY A 181 8.13 3.68 11.49
C GLY A 181 6.83 2.97 11.11
N SER A 182 6.03 3.55 10.20
CA SER A 182 4.80 2.94 9.71
C SER A 182 5.06 1.76 8.77
N GLU A 183 4.03 0.95 8.57
CA GLU A 183 4.09 -0.27 7.78
C GLU A 183 2.96 -0.33 6.77
N ALA A 184 3.26 -0.75 5.53
CA ALA A 184 2.25 -1.14 4.55
C ALA A 184 2.48 -2.54 3.98
N LEU A 185 1.39 -3.29 3.88
CA LEU A 185 1.29 -4.55 3.18
C LEU A 185 0.30 -4.42 2.01
N ILE A 186 0.80 -4.46 0.77
CA ILE A 186 0.02 -4.32 -0.45
C ILE A 186 0.02 -5.64 -1.22
N GLN A 187 -1.12 -6.32 -1.22
CA GLN A 187 -1.28 -7.68 -1.72
C GLN A 187 -2.33 -7.76 -2.83
N ALA A 188 -2.03 -8.46 -3.93
CA ALA A 188 -2.97 -8.67 -5.03
C ALA A 188 -3.63 -7.36 -5.52
N SER A 189 -2.90 -6.25 -5.45
CA SER A 189 -3.47 -4.89 -5.62
C SER A 189 -2.71 -4.12 -6.69
N THR A 190 -3.34 -3.06 -7.21
CA THR A 190 -2.76 -2.20 -8.25
C THR A 190 -2.56 -0.78 -7.71
N VAL A 191 -1.35 -0.24 -7.86
CA VAL A 191 -1.02 1.17 -7.61
C VAL A 191 -0.62 1.80 -8.94
N SER A 192 -1.53 2.59 -9.54
CA SER A 192 -1.33 3.02 -10.93
C SER A 192 -1.65 4.48 -11.25
N SER A 193 -0.97 5.05 -12.24
CA SER A 193 -1.26 6.42 -12.73
C SER A 193 -1.19 7.52 -11.66
N ASN A 194 -0.49 7.29 -10.55
CA ASN A 194 -0.36 8.27 -9.48
C ASN A 194 0.81 9.22 -9.74
N VAL A 195 0.71 10.45 -9.23
CA VAL A 195 1.65 11.53 -9.52
C VAL A 195 2.20 12.17 -8.25
N ALA A 196 3.51 12.10 -8.06
CA ALA A 196 4.23 12.92 -7.09
C ALA A 196 4.80 14.17 -7.78
N MET A 197 4.12 15.31 -7.66
CA MET A 197 4.46 16.54 -8.39
C MET A 197 5.46 17.46 -7.66
N GLY A 198 5.73 17.20 -6.38
CA GLY A 198 6.51 18.09 -5.53
C GLY A 198 5.75 19.35 -5.13
N ASN A 199 6.29 20.08 -4.16
CA ASN A 199 5.80 21.39 -3.77
C ASN A 199 6.96 22.25 -3.24
N PRO A 200 7.40 23.28 -3.98
CA PRO A 200 8.53 24.12 -3.58
C PRO A 200 8.25 24.96 -2.33
N VAL A 201 6.98 25.16 -1.95
CA VAL A 201 6.61 25.91 -0.74
C VAL A 201 6.89 25.09 0.52
N THR A 202 6.82 23.76 0.44
CA THR A 202 6.98 22.85 1.59
C THR A 202 8.24 21.98 1.51
N ASP A 203 9.21 22.33 0.64
CA ASP A 203 10.42 21.54 0.32
C ASP A 203 10.13 20.08 -0.10
N ARG A 204 8.91 19.82 -0.59
CA ARG A 204 8.56 18.53 -1.18
C ARG A 204 9.07 18.48 -2.59
N ARG A 205 9.73 17.39 -2.95
CA ARG A 205 10.49 17.32 -4.20
C ARG A 205 9.79 16.52 -5.27
N GLY A 206 8.77 15.73 -4.94
CA GLY A 206 8.07 14.89 -5.89
C GLY A 206 8.71 13.51 -5.98
N ASN A 207 8.84 12.84 -4.85
CA ASN A 207 9.37 11.49 -4.74
C ASN A 207 8.22 10.48 -4.59
N GLY A 208 8.41 9.28 -5.15
CA GLY A 208 7.45 8.18 -4.99
C GLY A 208 6.15 8.47 -5.71
N GLY A 209 6.13 8.35 -7.04
CA GLY A 209 4.92 8.62 -7.82
C GLY A 209 3.75 7.74 -7.38
N GLY A 210 3.99 6.46 -7.08
CA GLY A 210 3.04 5.58 -6.41
C GLY A 210 3.22 5.60 -4.90
N ILE A 211 4.37 5.11 -4.42
CA ILE A 211 4.65 4.87 -3.00
C ILE A 211 5.89 5.65 -2.56
N TRP A 212 5.79 6.34 -1.44
CA TRP A 212 6.89 7.05 -0.78
C TRP A 212 7.04 6.57 0.66
N ALA A 213 8.19 6.00 1.02
CA ALA A 213 8.46 5.49 2.36
C ALA A 213 9.76 6.04 2.95
N VAL A 214 9.66 6.59 4.16
CA VAL A 214 10.77 7.23 4.87
C VAL A 214 10.76 6.92 6.36
N GLU A 215 11.85 7.28 7.06
CA GLU A 215 11.90 7.32 8.53
C GLU A 215 11.64 5.97 9.20
N ASN A 216 12.40 4.95 8.78
CA ASN A 216 12.34 3.57 9.27
C ASN A 216 11.00 2.87 9.01
N SER A 217 10.29 3.28 7.96
CA SER A 217 9.06 2.62 7.54
C SER A 217 9.35 1.33 6.77
N THR A 218 8.35 0.45 6.67
CA THR A 218 8.45 -0.82 5.94
C THR A 218 7.35 -0.94 4.89
N THR A 219 7.74 -1.25 3.65
CA THR A 219 6.80 -1.57 2.57
C THR A 219 6.95 -3.02 2.15
N ARG A 220 5.84 -3.73 2.02
CA ARG A 220 5.80 -5.09 1.48
C ARG A 220 4.77 -5.22 0.36
N LEU A 221 5.21 -5.65 -0.81
CA LEU A 221 4.37 -5.93 -1.97
C LEU A 221 4.36 -7.42 -2.28
N GLU A 222 3.18 -7.99 -2.47
CA GLU A 222 3.02 -9.40 -2.88
C GLU A 222 1.94 -9.57 -3.94
N GLY A 223 2.27 -10.18 -5.08
CA GLY A 223 1.26 -10.41 -6.12
C GLY A 223 0.67 -9.12 -6.70
N SER A 224 1.39 -8.00 -6.59
CA SER A 224 0.86 -6.65 -6.83
C SER A 224 1.45 -6.02 -8.10
N VAL A 225 0.82 -4.95 -8.56
CA VAL A 225 1.27 -4.17 -9.73
C VAL A 225 1.46 -2.71 -9.33
N VAL A 226 2.63 -2.15 -9.66
CA VAL A 226 2.91 -0.71 -9.53
C VAL A 226 3.28 -0.17 -10.90
N ASN A 227 2.36 0.53 -11.56
CA ASN A 227 2.57 0.92 -12.95
C ASN A 227 2.09 2.31 -13.36
N ALA A 228 2.69 2.87 -14.41
CA ALA A 228 2.30 4.17 -14.96
C ALA A 228 2.34 5.35 -13.96
N ASN A 229 3.07 5.21 -12.85
CA ASN A 229 3.22 6.28 -11.87
C ASN A 229 4.35 7.23 -12.28
N SER A 230 4.25 8.50 -11.87
CA SER A 230 5.21 9.54 -12.25
C SER A 230 5.68 10.36 -11.05
N ALA A 231 7.00 10.57 -10.96
CA ALA A 231 7.63 11.38 -9.92
C ALA A 231 8.42 12.55 -10.52
N ALA A 232 8.22 13.76 -9.98
CA ALA A 232 8.97 14.95 -10.38
C ALA A 232 10.46 14.89 -10.00
N TRP A 233 10.87 13.93 -9.16
CA TRP A 233 12.26 13.74 -8.75
C TRP A 233 12.72 12.28 -8.76
N HIS A 234 12.49 11.52 -7.68
CA HIS A 234 13.03 10.16 -7.51
C HIS A 234 11.93 9.12 -7.30
N GLY A 235 12.12 7.90 -7.81
CA GLY A 235 11.20 6.78 -7.58
C GLY A 235 9.86 6.99 -8.27
N GLY A 236 9.79 6.78 -9.58
CA GLY A 236 8.56 6.97 -10.36
C GLY A 236 7.44 6.07 -9.86
N GLY A 237 7.74 4.80 -9.64
CA GLY A 237 6.85 3.87 -8.94
C GLY A 237 7.00 4.01 -7.42
N ILE A 238 8.19 3.65 -6.92
CA ILE A 238 8.46 3.53 -5.49
C ILE A 238 9.71 4.31 -5.11
N PHE A 239 9.63 5.05 -4.02
CA PHE A 239 10.76 5.68 -3.36
C PHE A 239 10.86 5.18 -1.92
N VAL A 240 12.03 4.65 -1.55
CA VAL A 240 12.37 4.30 -0.16
C VAL A 240 13.65 5.00 0.28
N HIS A 241 13.64 5.58 1.48
CA HIS A 241 14.80 6.26 2.04
C HIS A 241 14.93 6.05 3.55
N SER A 242 16.03 5.45 4.00
CA SER A 242 16.18 4.99 5.40
C SER A 242 14.97 4.17 5.83
N SER A 243 14.57 3.23 4.98
CA SER A 243 13.34 2.43 5.08
C SER A 243 13.50 1.17 4.25
N ASP A 244 12.71 0.15 4.56
CA ASP A 244 12.84 -1.16 3.94
C ASP A 244 11.72 -1.45 2.94
N LEU A 245 12.07 -2.16 1.87
CA LEU A 245 11.16 -2.60 0.82
C LEU A 245 11.40 -4.08 0.53
N SER A 246 10.34 -4.86 0.58
CA SER A 246 10.33 -6.25 0.13
C SER A 246 9.26 -6.46 -0.94
N MET A 247 9.63 -7.16 -2.01
CA MET A 247 8.76 -7.49 -3.13
C MET A 247 8.82 -8.98 -3.43
N PHE A 248 7.64 -9.57 -3.60
CA PHE A 248 7.47 -10.95 -4.04
C PHE A 248 6.38 -11.01 -5.10
N ASP A 249 6.64 -11.69 -6.23
CA ASP A 249 5.63 -11.87 -7.29
C ASP A 249 4.97 -10.54 -7.72
N THR A 250 5.77 -9.49 -7.84
CA THR A 250 5.28 -8.12 -8.07
C THR A 250 5.80 -7.59 -9.40
N ALA A 251 4.96 -6.85 -10.12
CA ALA A 251 5.32 -6.16 -11.35
C ALA A 251 5.47 -4.65 -11.12
N ILE A 252 6.59 -4.07 -11.54
CA ILE A 252 6.81 -2.62 -11.59
C ILE A 252 7.04 -2.21 -13.05
N SER A 253 6.07 -1.53 -13.66
CA SER A 253 6.20 -1.17 -15.08
C SER A 253 5.78 0.23 -15.47
N ASP A 254 6.36 0.75 -16.55
CA ASP A 254 5.92 2.01 -17.18
C ASP A 254 5.96 3.22 -16.24
N ASN A 255 6.72 3.15 -15.15
CA ASN A 255 6.86 4.25 -14.21
C ASN A 255 7.96 5.20 -14.65
N THR A 256 7.80 6.49 -14.34
CA THR A 256 8.73 7.52 -14.77
C THR A 256 9.20 8.42 -13.63
N ALA A 257 10.50 8.71 -13.59
CA ALA A 257 11.08 9.68 -12.66
C ALA A 257 11.95 10.68 -13.40
N ASN A 258 11.80 11.96 -13.10
CA ASN A 258 12.59 12.99 -13.77
C ASN A 258 14.08 12.96 -13.42
N LYS A 259 14.51 12.28 -12.34
CA LYS A 259 15.91 12.23 -11.93
C LYS A 259 16.48 10.83 -11.77
N SER A 260 15.98 10.01 -10.86
CA SER A 260 16.54 8.65 -10.68
C SER A 260 15.52 7.63 -10.24
N GLY A 261 15.71 6.37 -10.64
CA GLY A 261 14.84 5.25 -10.25
C GLY A 261 13.46 5.40 -10.88
N GLY A 262 13.32 5.11 -12.17
CA GLY A 262 12.02 5.20 -12.85
C GLY A 262 11.02 4.25 -12.21
N GLY A 263 11.41 3.00 -12.01
CA GLY A 263 10.64 2.03 -11.24
C GLY A 263 10.79 2.25 -9.75
N LEU A 264 12.03 2.13 -9.26
CA LEU A 264 12.36 2.08 -7.83
C LEU A 264 13.59 2.93 -7.52
N TYR A 265 13.49 3.73 -6.46
CA TYR A 265 14.63 4.40 -5.83
C TYR A 265 14.80 3.91 -4.39
N GLY A 266 16.01 3.46 -4.03
CA GLY A 266 16.40 3.17 -2.64
C GLY A 266 17.55 4.08 -2.19
N GLY A 267 17.49 4.66 -1.00
CA GLY A 267 18.53 5.57 -0.53
C GLY A 267 18.80 5.54 0.98
N ASN A 268 20.02 5.88 1.38
CA ASN A 268 20.42 6.16 2.77
C ASN A 268 20.09 5.00 3.74
N VAL A 269 20.84 3.93 3.60
CA VAL A 269 20.79 2.71 4.42
C VAL A 269 19.42 2.02 4.37
N SER A 270 18.83 1.98 3.18
CA SER A 270 17.64 1.16 2.91
C SER A 270 18.01 -0.29 2.59
N THR A 271 17.09 -1.22 2.86
CA THR A 271 17.12 -2.58 2.32
C THR A 271 16.06 -2.72 1.23
N VAL A 272 16.47 -3.18 0.05
CA VAL A 272 15.56 -3.46 -1.07
C VAL A 272 15.72 -4.92 -1.48
N ASP A 273 14.71 -5.74 -1.18
CA ASP A 273 14.64 -7.16 -1.54
C ASP A 273 13.63 -7.37 -2.67
N VAL A 274 14.10 -7.80 -3.83
CA VAL A 274 13.29 -8.07 -5.02
C VAL A 274 13.36 -9.57 -5.35
N THR A 275 12.27 -10.29 -5.10
CA THR A 275 12.20 -11.74 -5.33
C THR A 275 11.07 -12.09 -6.28
N ALA A 276 11.31 -13.01 -7.23
CA ALA A 276 10.28 -13.51 -8.14
C ALA A 276 9.46 -12.39 -8.83
N SER A 277 10.09 -11.26 -9.16
CA SER A 277 9.40 -10.03 -9.57
C SER A 277 9.91 -9.53 -10.93
N ASP A 278 9.09 -8.73 -11.60
CA ASP A 278 9.38 -8.16 -12.91
C ASP A 278 9.41 -6.63 -12.85
N ILE A 279 10.53 -6.02 -13.26
CA ILE A 279 10.71 -4.57 -13.31
C ILE A 279 11.01 -4.19 -14.76
N SER A 280 10.05 -3.56 -15.45
CA SER A 280 10.16 -3.34 -16.90
C SER A 280 9.65 -2.01 -17.42
N SER A 281 10.15 -1.56 -18.56
CA SER A 281 9.65 -0.35 -19.24
C SER A 281 9.67 0.93 -18.39
N ASN A 282 10.46 0.97 -17.32
CA ASN A 282 10.55 2.15 -16.47
C ASN A 282 11.60 3.12 -16.99
N GLY A 283 11.32 4.42 -16.83
CA GLY A 283 12.12 5.50 -17.42
C GLY A 283 12.62 6.51 -16.38
N SER A 284 13.91 6.85 -16.43
CA SER A 284 14.42 7.99 -15.66
C SER A 284 15.63 8.64 -16.32
N ARG A 285 16.27 9.62 -15.67
CA ARG A 285 17.60 10.11 -16.12
C ARG A 285 18.74 9.19 -15.67
N ASN A 286 18.58 8.45 -14.57
CA ASN A 286 19.60 7.64 -13.88
C ASN A 286 18.94 6.39 -13.27
N GLY A 287 19.30 5.17 -13.68
CA GLY A 287 18.61 3.98 -13.16
C GLY A 287 17.17 3.94 -13.66
N GLY A 288 16.93 3.52 -14.90
CA GLY A 288 15.58 3.47 -15.48
C GLY A 288 14.67 2.55 -14.67
N GLY A 289 15.14 1.34 -14.36
CA GLY A 289 14.45 0.37 -13.52
C GLY A 289 14.66 0.68 -12.04
N ILE A 290 15.86 0.37 -11.53
CA ILE A 290 16.24 0.54 -10.13
C ILE A 290 17.41 1.50 -10.01
N TYR A 291 17.33 2.42 -9.06
CA TYR A 291 18.46 3.20 -8.59
C TYR A 291 18.65 3.00 -7.08
N THR A 292 19.85 2.67 -6.61
CA THR A 292 20.18 2.69 -5.18
C THR A 292 21.37 3.57 -4.82
N TRP A 293 21.29 4.26 -3.68
CA TRP A 293 22.35 5.09 -3.12
C TRP A 293 22.60 4.77 -1.65
N ASP A 294 23.79 4.24 -1.34
CA ASP A 294 24.17 3.84 0.02
C ASP A 294 23.13 2.88 0.65
N SER A 295 22.67 1.89 -0.10
CA SER A 295 21.57 0.99 0.29
C SER A 295 21.84 -0.40 -0.25
N GLN A 296 21.32 -1.42 0.43
CA GLN A 296 21.44 -2.81 0.00
C GLN A 296 20.37 -3.14 -1.03
N LEU A 297 20.79 -3.79 -2.12
CA LEU A 297 19.88 -4.36 -3.10
C LEU A 297 20.14 -5.86 -3.21
N VAL A 298 19.08 -6.64 -3.01
CA VAL A 298 19.05 -8.07 -3.31
C VAL A 298 18.05 -8.32 -4.42
N VAL A 299 18.50 -9.01 -5.46
CA VAL A 299 17.64 -9.43 -6.58
C VAL A 299 17.75 -10.94 -6.76
N ASP A 300 16.64 -11.64 -6.59
CA ASP A 300 16.55 -13.09 -6.71
C ASP A 300 15.37 -13.53 -7.57
N VAL A 301 15.61 -14.51 -8.44
CA VAL A 301 14.64 -15.08 -9.40
C VAL A 301 13.79 -14.00 -10.11
N SER A 302 14.38 -12.87 -10.47
CA SER A 302 13.65 -11.69 -10.96
C SER A 302 14.17 -11.21 -12.32
N SER A 303 13.32 -10.47 -13.05
CA SER A 303 13.62 -9.89 -14.35
C SER A 303 13.66 -8.36 -14.28
N ILE A 304 14.69 -7.75 -14.86
CA ILE A 304 14.83 -6.30 -15.02
C ILE A 304 15.13 -6.01 -16.48
N THR A 305 14.13 -5.59 -17.26
CA THR A 305 14.19 -5.54 -18.74
C THR A 305 13.56 -4.28 -19.31
N ASP A 306 14.00 -3.84 -20.49
CA ASP A 306 13.39 -2.71 -21.23
C ASP A 306 13.29 -1.40 -20.45
N ASN A 307 14.11 -1.24 -19.41
CA ASN A 307 14.16 -0.01 -18.65
C ASN A 307 15.18 0.96 -19.27
N HIS A 308 14.87 2.25 -19.24
CA HIS A 308 15.58 3.27 -20.01
C HIS A 308 16.09 4.42 -19.12
N ALA A 309 17.38 4.76 -19.27
CA ALA A 309 17.99 5.94 -18.68
C ALA A 309 18.30 6.98 -19.78
N LEU A 310 17.78 8.20 -19.65
CA LEU A 310 17.86 9.23 -20.70
C LEU A 310 19.24 9.88 -20.89
N ILE A 311 20.12 9.82 -19.88
CA ILE A 311 21.37 10.61 -19.89
C ILE A 311 22.60 9.78 -19.53
N TRP A 312 22.52 8.83 -18.59
CA TRP A 312 23.68 8.10 -18.06
C TRP A 312 23.46 6.58 -18.10
N ASP A 313 24.53 5.81 -17.91
CA ASP A 313 24.47 4.34 -17.83
C ASP A 313 23.52 3.85 -16.73
N GLY A 314 23.01 2.61 -16.87
CA GLY A 314 22.09 1.99 -15.92
C GLY A 314 20.62 2.07 -16.34
N GLY A 315 20.31 1.74 -17.60
CA GLY A 315 18.92 1.60 -18.05
C GLY A 315 18.13 0.65 -17.13
N GLY A 316 18.74 -0.48 -16.76
CA GLY A 316 18.19 -1.46 -15.81
C GLY A 316 18.41 -1.09 -14.35
N VAL A 317 19.67 -1.18 -13.88
CA VAL A 317 20.02 -0.99 -12.46
C VAL A 317 21.24 -0.09 -12.33
N GLN A 318 21.14 0.96 -11.51
CA GLN A 318 22.28 1.78 -11.12
C GLN A 318 22.44 1.78 -9.60
N MET A 319 23.67 1.60 -9.13
CA MET A 319 23.96 1.53 -7.69
C MET A 319 25.26 2.24 -7.34
N THR A 320 25.34 2.73 -6.10
CA THR A 320 26.56 3.27 -5.53
C THR A 320 27.07 2.50 -4.30
N ALA A 321 26.46 1.35 -3.99
CA ALA A 321 26.77 0.51 -2.82
C ALA A 321 26.75 -1.00 -3.18
N GLU A 322 26.79 -1.88 -2.19
CA GLU A 322 26.88 -3.34 -2.38
C GLU A 322 25.64 -3.94 -3.05
N LEU A 323 25.87 -4.89 -3.96
CA LEU A 323 24.85 -5.66 -4.67
C LEU A 323 24.95 -7.14 -4.30
N GLY A 324 23.83 -7.72 -3.83
CA GLY A 324 23.65 -9.16 -3.74
C GLY A 324 22.78 -9.68 -4.89
N VAL A 325 23.39 -10.24 -5.94
CA VAL A 325 22.63 -10.95 -6.99
C VAL A 325 22.84 -12.44 -6.83
N ALA A 326 21.75 -13.17 -6.56
CA ALA A 326 21.76 -14.63 -6.50
C ALA A 326 21.33 -15.25 -7.84
N SER A 327 20.21 -14.78 -8.41
CA SER A 327 19.61 -15.37 -9.63
C SER A 327 18.76 -14.34 -10.42
N ALA A 328 19.35 -13.32 -11.04
CA ALA A 328 18.60 -12.28 -11.76
C ALA A 328 18.90 -12.24 -13.27
N THR A 329 17.89 -11.93 -14.09
CA THR A 329 18.08 -11.55 -15.50
C THR A 329 18.00 -10.03 -15.61
N ILE A 330 19.13 -9.37 -15.89
CA ILE A 330 19.19 -7.92 -16.09
C ILE A 330 19.57 -7.67 -17.55
N THR A 331 18.65 -7.12 -18.33
CA THR A 331 18.89 -6.75 -19.73
C THR A 331 18.81 -5.24 -19.86
N GLU A 332 19.94 -4.62 -20.18
CA GLU A 332 20.00 -3.17 -20.40
C GLU A 332 19.75 -2.83 -21.86
N THR A 333 18.84 -1.89 -22.10
CA THR A 333 18.65 -1.22 -23.39
C THR A 333 19.25 0.17 -23.31
N TYR A 334 20.24 0.44 -24.18
CA TYR A 334 20.94 1.73 -24.33
C TYR A 334 20.11 2.76 -25.10
#